data_AF-L9ZMP9-F1
#
_entry.id   AF-L9ZMP9-F1
#
_cell.length_a   1.000
_cell.length_b   1.000
_cell.length_c   1.000
_cell.angle_alpha   90.00
_cell.angle_beta   90.00
_cell.angle_gamma   90.00
#
_symmetry.space_group_name_H-M   'P 1'
#
loop_
_entity.id
_entity.type
_entity.pdbx_description
1 polymer ?
#
loop_
_entity_poly.entity_id
_entity_poly.type
_entity_poly.pdbx_seq_one_letter_code
_entity_poly.pdbx_strand_id
1 'polypeptide(L)'
;MTDDNTQSSEDALTDGGVTTESYLDKEINIFKPATPFMRDHLRVIWLSFAAWVVVVFGPTTAILIESLWLETSVMTETTILGGFPLHFFLAAIVTPLGALVLSVGYAMQRDRLDTRYGISHEHAEAGGTDTDTDTDADSDSDTVAADGGAE
;
A
#
# COMPACT_ATOMS: atom_id res chain seq x y z
N MET A 1 -36.80 -50.07 -23.80
CA MET A 1 -36.41 -48.65 -23.63
C MET A 1 -35.14 -48.69 -22.80
N THR A 2 -33.99 -48.48 -23.44
CA THR A 2 -32.67 -48.54 -22.82
C THR A 2 -32.10 -47.15 -22.98
N ASP A 3 -31.82 -46.48 -21.87
CA ASP A 3 -31.26 -45.13 -21.87
C ASP A 3 -29.76 -45.21 -22.18
N ASP A 4 -29.35 -44.60 -23.29
CA ASP A 4 -27.97 -44.54 -23.75
C ASP A 4 -27.34 -43.24 -23.22
N ASN A 5 -26.65 -43.32 -22.09
CA ASN A 5 -25.95 -42.20 -21.48
C ASN A 5 -24.45 -42.29 -21.82
N THR A 6 -24.10 -41.88 -23.02
CA THR A 6 -22.72 -41.80 -23.51
C THR A 6 -22.17 -40.38 -23.37
N GLN A 7 -21.86 -39.97 -22.13
CA GLN A 7 -20.98 -38.82 -21.91
C GLN A 7 -19.54 -39.32 -21.98
N SER A 8 -18.91 -39.07 -23.13
CA SER A 8 -17.47 -39.20 -23.34
C SER A 8 -16.75 -38.19 -22.44
N SER A 9 -16.11 -38.68 -21.38
CA SER A 9 -15.17 -37.88 -20.58
C SER A 9 -13.86 -37.76 -21.36
N GLU A 10 -13.86 -36.90 -22.39
CA GLU A 10 -12.62 -36.41 -22.95
C GLU A 10 -12.03 -35.39 -21.97
N ASP A 11 -10.90 -35.78 -21.38
CA ASP A 11 -10.08 -34.96 -20.51
C ASP A 11 -9.80 -33.61 -21.19
N ALA A 12 -10.46 -32.56 -20.69
CA ALA A 12 -10.14 -31.19 -21.00
C ALA A 12 -8.77 -30.85 -20.37
N LEU A 13 -7.70 -31.20 -21.08
CA LEU A 13 -6.36 -30.73 -20.80
C LEU A 13 -6.34 -29.22 -21.03
N THR A 14 -6.39 -28.47 -19.94
CA THR A 14 -6.13 -27.04 -19.94
C THR A 14 -4.62 -26.85 -20.14
N ASP A 15 -4.21 -26.34 -21.30
CA ASP A 15 -2.79 -26.15 -21.64
C ASP A 15 -2.20 -24.86 -21.06
N GLY A 16 -2.79 -24.35 -19.96
CA GLY A 16 -2.46 -23.10 -19.27
C GLY A 16 -1.01 -23.09 -18.78
N GLY A 17 -0.09 -22.92 -19.73
CA GLY A 17 1.35 -22.92 -19.59
C GLY A 17 1.79 -21.63 -18.93
N VAL A 18 1.61 -21.56 -17.63
CA VAL A 18 2.56 -20.87 -16.76
C VAL A 18 3.38 -21.98 -16.12
N THR A 19 4.70 -21.90 -16.24
CA THR A 19 5.62 -22.73 -15.48
C THR A 19 5.29 -22.58 -13.99
N THR A 20 4.49 -23.49 -13.45
CA THR A 20 4.11 -23.56 -12.05
C THR A 20 5.30 -24.07 -11.25
N GLU A 21 6.34 -23.26 -11.15
CA GLU A 21 7.33 -23.39 -10.08
C GLU A 21 6.58 -23.14 -8.76
N SER A 22 6.10 -24.20 -8.11
CA SER A 22 5.97 -24.39 -6.65
C SER A 22 5.82 -23.14 -5.74
N TYR A 23 4.97 -22.16 -6.10
CA TYR A 23 4.70 -20.98 -5.25
C TYR A 23 3.61 -21.26 -4.21
N LEU A 24 2.79 -22.29 -4.41
CA LEU A 24 1.68 -22.65 -3.51
C LEU A 24 2.06 -23.66 -2.42
N ASP A 25 3.18 -24.39 -2.57
CA ASP A 25 3.64 -25.38 -1.57
C ASP A 25 4.67 -24.81 -0.57
N LYS A 26 5.06 -23.54 -0.72
CA LYS A 26 6.07 -22.93 0.15
C LYS A 26 5.36 -22.13 1.24
N GLU A 27 5.43 -22.60 2.48
CA GLU A 27 4.91 -21.89 3.66
C GLU A 27 5.36 -20.42 3.63
N ILE A 28 4.41 -19.52 3.37
CA ILE A 28 4.64 -18.08 3.38
C ILE A 28 4.66 -17.62 4.83
N ASN A 29 5.84 -17.67 5.45
CA ASN A 29 6.05 -17.14 6.79
C ASN A 29 6.31 -15.64 6.71
N ILE A 30 5.40 -14.82 7.25
CA ILE A 30 5.55 -13.35 7.31
C ILE A 30 6.85 -12.93 8.03
N PHE A 31 7.30 -13.71 9.02
CA PHE A 31 8.52 -13.44 9.79
C PHE A 31 9.78 -14.01 9.14
N LYS A 32 9.65 -14.88 8.12
CA LYS A 32 10.78 -15.47 7.40
C LYS A 32 10.45 -15.71 5.92
N PRO A 33 10.42 -14.65 5.10
CA PRO A 33 10.10 -14.78 3.69
C PRO A 33 11.19 -15.55 2.94
N ALA A 34 10.78 -16.44 2.05
CA ALA A 34 11.70 -17.21 1.22
C ALA A 34 12.24 -16.44 0.00
N THR A 35 11.57 -15.37 -0.44
CA THR A 35 11.94 -14.61 -1.65
C THR A 35 12.65 -13.29 -1.32
N PRO A 36 13.69 -12.89 -2.08
CA PRO A 36 14.38 -11.61 -1.88
C PRO A 36 13.46 -10.39 -1.96
N PHE A 37 12.47 -10.41 -2.88
CA PHE A 37 11.49 -9.33 -3.06
C PHE A 37 10.68 -9.04 -1.79
N MET A 38 10.09 -10.05 -1.16
CA MET A 38 9.29 -9.86 0.06
C MET A 38 10.11 -9.30 1.22
N ARG A 39 11.37 -9.74 1.37
CA ARG A 39 12.23 -9.25 2.47
C ARG A 39 12.51 -7.76 2.34
N ASP A 40 12.76 -7.30 1.11
CA ASP A 40 13.00 -5.88 0.85
C ASP A 40 11.72 -5.06 1.06
N HIS A 41 10.55 -5.58 0.67
CA HIS A 41 9.27 -4.90 0.90
C HIS A 41 8.95 -4.78 2.40
N LEU A 42 9.10 -5.87 3.15
CA LEU A 42 8.91 -5.87 4.60
C LEU A 42 9.87 -4.93 5.31
N ARG A 43 11.11 -4.79 4.82
CA ARG A 43 12.08 -3.82 5.36
C ARG A 43 11.61 -2.39 5.18
N VAL A 44 11.03 -2.05 4.02
CA VAL A 44 10.45 -0.73 3.76
C VAL A 44 9.25 -0.46 4.66
N ILE A 45 8.36 -1.44 4.83
CA ILE A 45 7.21 -1.34 5.74
C ILE A 45 7.67 -1.10 7.17
N TRP A 46 8.61 -1.90 7.67
CA TRP A 46 9.13 -1.75 9.04
C TRP A 46 9.84 -0.42 9.27
N LEU A 47 10.62 0.04 8.30
CA LEU A 47 11.28 1.34 8.40
C LEU A 47 10.25 2.47 8.43
N SER A 48 9.26 2.43 7.55
CA SER A 48 8.17 3.41 7.49
C SER A 48 7.35 3.38 8.78
N PHE A 49 7.05 2.20 9.31
CA PHE A 49 6.37 2.04 10.59
C PHE A 49 7.19 2.62 11.74
N ALA A 50 8.49 2.33 11.82
CA ALA A 50 9.37 2.88 12.85
C ALA A 50 9.45 4.42 12.77
N ALA A 51 9.58 4.97 11.56
CA ALA A 51 9.56 6.42 11.34
C ALA A 51 8.21 7.03 11.76
N TRP A 52 7.10 6.38 11.43
CA TRP A 52 5.76 6.78 11.85
C TRP A 52 5.63 6.80 13.38
N VAL A 53 6.07 5.74 14.06
CA VAL A 53 6.06 5.69 15.54
C VAL A 53 6.84 6.87 16.12
N VAL A 54 8.02 7.18 15.59
CA VAL A 54 8.82 8.32 16.05
C VAL A 54 8.11 9.64 15.82
N VAL A 55 7.47 9.83 14.67
CA VAL A 55 6.74 11.08 14.36
C VAL A 55 5.52 11.25 15.28
N VAL A 56 4.73 10.19 15.48
CA VAL A 56 3.48 10.24 16.23
C VAL A 56 3.71 10.26 17.74
N PHE A 57 4.56 9.36 18.24
CA PHE A 57 4.84 9.23 19.66
C PHE A 57 6.04 10.07 20.11
N GLY A 58 6.84 10.63 19.20
CA GLY A 58 8.01 11.43 19.54
C GLY A 58 7.70 12.59 20.48
N PRO A 59 6.73 13.46 20.19
CA PRO A 59 6.40 14.59 21.06
C PRO A 59 5.98 14.16 22.48
N THR A 60 5.12 13.15 22.59
CA THR A 60 4.63 12.65 23.90
C THR A 60 5.72 11.89 24.66
N THR A 61 6.53 11.10 23.97
CA THR A 61 7.66 10.37 24.56
C THR A 61 8.75 11.34 25.00
N ALA A 62 8.99 12.42 24.25
CA ALA A 62 9.96 13.43 24.64
C ALA A 62 9.58 14.13 25.95
N ILE A 63 8.31 14.49 26.16
CA ILE A 63 7.83 14.99 27.47
C ILE A 63 8.13 13.98 28.58
N LEU A 64 7.82 12.70 28.35
CA LEU A 64 8.05 11.66 29.34
C LEU A 64 9.54 11.50 29.66
N ILE A 65 10.41 11.54 28.64
CA ILE A 65 11.86 11.42 28.82
C ILE A 65 12.42 12.64 29.55
N GLU A 66 11.97 13.84 29.18
CA GLU A 66 12.35 15.09 29.83
C GLU A 66 12.00 15.07 31.32
N SER A 67 10.78 14.63 31.63
CA SER A 67 10.28 14.53 33.01
C SER A 67 10.96 13.44 33.84
N LEU A 68 11.29 12.28 33.26
CA LEU A 68 11.79 11.13 34.03
C LEU A 68 13.31 11.08 34.15
N TRP A 69 14.04 11.57 33.14
CA TRP A 69 15.49 11.36 33.03
C TRP A 69 16.31 12.64 32.96
N LEU A 70 15.76 13.75 32.44
CA LEU A 70 16.55 14.94 32.10
C LEU A 70 16.29 16.13 33.04
N GLU A 71 15.29 16.08 33.91
CA GLU A 71 14.86 17.19 34.80
C GLU A 71 14.77 18.53 34.04
N THR A 72 14.27 18.47 32.81
CA THR A 72 14.16 19.61 31.89
C THR A 72 12.71 19.79 31.47
N SER A 73 12.36 20.99 31.05
CA SER A 73 10.99 21.34 30.67
C SER A 73 10.90 21.99 29.29
N VAL A 74 11.81 21.69 28.36
CA VAL A 74 11.90 22.38 27.06
C VAL A 74 10.60 22.22 26.26
N MET A 75 10.01 21.03 26.22
CA MET A 75 8.75 20.77 25.52
C MET A 75 7.56 21.60 26.05
N THR A 76 7.60 22.02 27.32
CA THR A 76 6.48 22.69 28.01
C THR A 76 6.71 24.19 28.23
N GLU A 77 7.95 24.60 28.52
CA GLU A 77 8.32 26.01 28.74
C GLU A 77 8.58 26.76 27.43
N THR A 78 9.03 26.07 26.39
CA THR A 78 9.22 26.71 25.09
C THR A 78 7.86 27.02 24.48
N THR A 79 7.63 28.30 24.19
CA THR A 79 6.39 28.76 23.55
C THR A 79 6.66 29.25 22.12
N ILE A 80 5.70 29.02 21.24
CA ILE A 80 5.69 29.45 19.84
C ILE A 80 4.42 30.28 19.61
N LEU A 81 4.39 31.13 18.57
CA LEU A 81 3.21 31.89 18.13
C LEU A 81 2.51 32.66 19.28
N GLY A 82 3.29 33.33 20.13
CA GLY A 82 2.74 34.21 21.17
C GLY A 82 2.25 33.51 22.45
N GLY A 83 2.71 32.30 22.75
CA GLY A 83 2.47 31.63 24.03
C GLY A 83 2.03 30.18 23.94
N PHE A 84 1.98 29.59 22.74
CA PHE A 84 1.52 28.22 22.54
C PHE A 84 2.64 27.22 22.87
N PRO A 85 2.43 26.24 23.77
CA PRO A 85 3.48 25.29 24.14
C PRO A 85 3.99 24.45 22.96
N LEU A 86 5.31 24.24 22.92
CA LEU A 86 6.01 23.56 21.83
C LEU A 86 5.46 22.16 21.53
N HIS A 87 5.18 21.35 22.56
CA HIS A 87 4.67 19.99 22.37
C HIS A 87 3.30 19.95 21.68
N PHE A 88 2.40 20.90 21.98
CA PHE A 88 1.11 20.99 21.28
C PHE A 88 1.32 21.41 19.83
N PHE A 89 2.27 22.28 19.54
CA PHE A 89 2.61 22.68 18.17
C PHE A 89 3.14 21.51 17.35
N LEU A 90 4.09 20.76 17.91
CA LEU A 90 4.63 19.55 17.30
C LEU A 90 3.52 18.53 17.01
N ALA A 91 2.64 18.28 18.00
CA ALA A 91 1.53 17.33 17.83
C ALA A 91 0.50 17.80 16.79
N ALA A 92 0.18 19.10 16.73
CA ALA A 92 -0.84 19.62 15.83
C ALA A 92 -0.35 19.83 14.39
N ILE A 93 0.93 20.15 14.19
CA ILE A 93 1.48 20.51 12.88
C ILE A 93 2.45 19.45 12.36
N VAL A 94 3.45 19.08 13.17
CA VAL A 94 4.52 18.16 12.73
C VAL A 94 3.97 16.74 12.59
N THR A 95 3.07 16.29 13.46
CA THR A 95 2.51 14.94 13.33
C THR A 95 1.70 14.76 12.04
N PRO A 96 0.71 15.63 11.68
CA PRO A 96 -0.01 15.49 10.42
C PRO A 96 0.87 15.69 9.18
N LEU A 97 1.75 16.70 9.18
CA LEU A 97 2.67 16.92 8.06
C LEU A 97 3.66 15.77 7.91
N GLY A 98 4.18 15.25 9.01
CA GLY A 98 5.06 14.10 9.02
C GLY A 98 4.38 12.87 8.45
N ALA A 99 3.12 12.61 8.79
CA ALA A 99 2.33 11.53 8.21
C ALA A 99 2.15 11.70 6.68
N LEU A 100 1.88 12.92 6.22
CA LEU A 100 1.76 13.22 4.79
C LEU A 100 3.08 12.97 4.03
N VAL A 101 4.20 13.49 4.54
CA VAL A 101 5.52 13.28 3.95
C VAL A 101 5.88 11.80 3.94
N LEU A 102 5.56 11.08 5.01
CA LEU A 102 5.83 9.64 5.11
C LEU A 102 4.99 8.83 4.12
N SER A 103 3.74 9.23 3.88
CA SER A 103 2.88 8.61 2.86
C SER A 103 3.48 8.77 1.45
N VAL A 104 3.91 9.99 1.10
CA VAL A 104 4.58 10.26 -0.19
C VAL A 104 5.87 9.46 -0.31
N GLY A 105 6.71 9.49 0.73
CA GLY A 105 7.97 8.74 0.76
C GLY A 105 7.77 7.23 0.63
N TYR A 106 6.76 6.69 1.30
CA TYR A 106 6.40 5.27 1.21
C TYR A 106 5.95 4.89 -0.20
N ALA A 107 5.08 5.69 -0.83
CA ALA A 107 4.63 5.45 -2.21
C ALA A 107 5.81 5.40 -3.19
N MET A 108 6.71 6.39 -3.13
CA MET A 108 7.91 6.42 -3.97
C MET A 108 8.83 5.22 -3.72
N GLN A 109 9.03 4.85 -2.46
CA GLN A 109 9.89 3.72 -2.08
C GLN A 109 9.30 2.39 -2.56
N ARG A 110 7.97 2.25 -2.52
CA ARG A 110 7.23 1.09 -3.01
C ARG A 110 7.35 0.96 -4.53
N ASP A 111 7.06 2.02 -5.27
CA ASP A 111 7.12 2.01 -6.74
C ASP A 111 8.55 1.73 -7.26
N ARG A 112 9.57 2.24 -6.55
CA ARG A 112 10.98 1.91 -6.83
C ARG A 112 11.29 0.43 -6.60
N LEU A 113 10.63 -0.20 -5.64
CA LEU A 113 10.77 -1.63 -5.39
C LEU A 113 10.14 -2.43 -6.53
N ASP A 114 8.93 -2.08 -6.93
CA ASP A 114 8.21 -2.77 -8.01
C ASP A 114 8.99 -2.70 -9.33
N THR A 115 9.56 -1.52 -9.65
CA THR A 115 10.45 -1.34 -10.81
C THR A 115 11.69 -2.24 -10.75
N ARG A 116 12.32 -2.40 -9.57
CA ARG A 116 13.54 -3.21 -9.42
C ARG A 116 13.31 -4.70 -9.65
N TYR A 117 12.08 -5.19 -9.41
CA TYR A 117 11.73 -6.58 -9.56
C TYR A 117 10.86 -6.85 -10.80
N GLY A 118 10.63 -5.84 -11.65
CA GLY A 118 9.90 -5.97 -12.91
C GLY A 118 8.41 -6.25 -12.73
N ILE A 119 7.81 -5.79 -11.62
CA ILE A 119 6.38 -5.97 -11.35
C ILE A 119 5.65 -4.80 -12.02
N SER A 120 4.96 -5.06 -13.13
CA SER A 120 3.99 -4.12 -13.69
C SER A 120 2.60 -4.41 -13.11
N HIS A 121 1.95 -3.36 -12.61
CA HIS A 121 0.52 -3.35 -12.29
C HIS A 121 -0.24 -2.60 -13.40
N GLU A 122 0.12 -2.87 -14.65
CA GLU A 122 -0.69 -2.42 -15.77
C GLU A 122 -2.05 -3.08 -15.66
N HIS A 123 -3.11 -2.28 -15.73
CA HIS A 123 -4.49 -2.75 -15.69
C HIS A 123 -4.63 -3.85 -16.75
N ALA A 124 -4.73 -5.10 -16.32
CA ALA A 124 -5.48 -6.07 -17.08
C ALA A 124 -6.91 -5.51 -17.07
N GLU A 125 -7.25 -4.71 -18.09
CA GLU A 125 -8.63 -4.40 -18.38
C GLU A 125 -9.36 -5.73 -18.45
N ALA A 126 -10.27 -5.94 -17.52
CA ALA A 126 -11.18 -7.06 -17.56
C ALA A 126 -12.09 -6.86 -18.76
N GLY A 127 -11.66 -7.41 -19.90
CA GLY A 127 -12.40 -7.38 -21.14
C GLY A 127 -11.59 -8.15 -22.17
N GLY A 128 -11.91 -9.43 -22.34
CA GLY A 128 -11.38 -10.20 -23.46
C GLY A 128 -11.64 -9.44 -24.75
N THR A 129 -10.60 -9.22 -25.52
CA THR A 129 -10.74 -8.87 -26.93
C THR A 129 -9.54 -9.47 -27.63
N ASP A 130 -9.79 -10.60 -28.27
CA ASP A 130 -9.02 -11.05 -29.43
C ASP A 130 -8.72 -9.82 -30.28
N THR A 131 -7.44 -9.61 -30.58
CA THR A 131 -7.06 -8.68 -31.63
C THR A 131 -7.50 -9.28 -32.96
N ASP A 132 -8.76 -9.12 -33.30
CA ASP A 132 -9.19 -9.04 -34.69
C ASP A 132 -9.47 -7.57 -35.01
N THR A 133 -8.86 -7.16 -36.10
CA THR A 133 -8.95 -5.85 -36.73
C THR A 133 -10.41 -5.49 -37.00
N ASP A 134 -10.92 -4.38 -36.45
CA ASP A 134 -11.58 -3.41 -37.32
C ASP A 134 -11.72 -2.01 -36.71
N THR A 135 -11.84 -1.08 -37.63
CA THR A 135 -11.81 0.37 -37.52
C THR A 135 -13.16 0.89 -36.98
N ASP A 136 -13.16 1.89 -36.07
CA ASP A 136 -13.95 3.13 -36.22
C ASP A 136 -14.07 3.95 -34.92
N ALA A 137 -13.58 5.19 -35.04
CA ALA A 137 -14.06 6.48 -34.55
C ALA A 137 -14.81 6.67 -33.20
N ASP A 138 -14.40 7.80 -32.60
CA ASP A 138 -15.07 8.69 -31.64
C ASP A 138 -15.01 8.39 -30.13
N SER A 139 -14.01 9.06 -29.55
CA SER A 139 -13.88 9.41 -28.14
C SER A 139 -14.74 10.65 -27.86
N ASP A 140 -15.76 10.50 -27.03
CA ASP A 140 -16.32 11.63 -26.28
C ASP A 140 -16.84 11.12 -24.92
N SER A 141 -16.02 11.29 -23.87
CA SER A 141 -16.40 11.01 -22.49
C SER A 141 -16.70 12.33 -21.78
N ASP A 142 -17.97 12.75 -21.82
CA ASP A 142 -18.50 13.72 -20.87
C ASP A 142 -19.78 13.14 -20.27
N THR A 143 -19.73 12.74 -19.00
CA THR A 143 -20.80 12.93 -18.01
C THR A 143 -20.31 12.50 -16.64
N VAL A 144 -20.19 13.45 -15.70
CA VAL A 144 -20.07 13.19 -14.26
C VAL A 144 -21.47 13.33 -13.66
N ALA A 145 -22.02 12.26 -13.10
CA ALA A 145 -23.32 12.31 -12.43
C ALA A 145 -23.14 12.84 -10.98
N ALA A 146 -23.56 14.08 -10.76
CA ALA A 146 -23.83 14.61 -9.43
C ALA A 146 -25.36 14.54 -9.22
N ASP A 147 -25.80 13.68 -8.31
CA ASP A 147 -27.18 13.71 -7.79
C ASP A 147 -27.10 13.98 -6.27
N GLY A 148 -27.53 15.18 -5.91
CA GLY A 148 -27.81 15.57 -4.54
C GLY A 148 -29.30 15.37 -4.27
N GLY A 149 -29.61 14.37 -3.45
CA GLY A 149 -30.96 14.13 -2.92
C GLY A 149 -31.09 14.69 -1.51
N ALA A 150 -32.02 15.63 -1.33
CA ALA A 150 -32.40 16.24 -0.07
C ALA A 150 -33.42 15.38 0.69
N GLU A 151 -33.25 15.31 2.01
CA GLU A 151 -34.33 15.24 3.01
C GLU A 151 -33.84 15.71 4.38
#